data_AF-A0A7L4P7D1-F1
#
_entry.id   AF-A0A7L4P7D1-F1
#
_cell.length_a   1.000
_cell.length_b   1.000
_cell.length_c   1.000
_cell.angle_alpha   90.00
_cell.angle_beta   90.00
_cell.angle_gamma   90.00
#
_symmetry.space_group_name_H-M   'P 1'
#
loop_
_entity.id
_entity.type
_entity.pdbx_description
1 polymer ?
#
loop_
_entity_poly.entity_id
_entity_poly.type
_entity_poly.pdbx_seq_one_letter_code
_entity_poly.pdbx_strand_id
1 'polypeptide(L)'
;MSDNVVNSVSKTLDKLYGEPLKQLETLIGATGLPVYKDPKSGALLWVDVRELRLRFTLSVNKIAKFVDGLREGKLLYTVCKRCGAKYFPPQADCPRCKASDMEWRETSPVGELITWTVINVKPASFSHHADYVVGIVKMPDGFNITAWVEADPKTLKPGMKMRLLVDRRPGENYITYWFKPA
;
A
#
# COMPACT_ATOMS: atom_id res chain seq x y z
N MET A 1 -20.37 -7.41 -7.59
CA MET A 1 -20.61 -7.56 -6.12
C MET A 1 -19.83 -6.54 -5.28
N SER A 2 -18.73 -5.97 -5.77
CA SER A 2 -17.93 -4.92 -5.12
C SER A 2 -18.58 -3.53 -5.07
N ASP A 3 -19.54 -3.25 -5.96
CA ASP A 3 -20.22 -1.95 -5.98
C ASP A 3 -21.07 -1.70 -4.73
N ASN A 4 -21.48 -2.75 -4.01
CA ASN A 4 -22.43 -2.60 -2.91
C ASN A 4 -21.80 -2.07 -1.62
N VAL A 5 -20.51 -2.40 -1.37
CA VAL A 5 -19.79 -1.98 -0.16
C VAL A 5 -19.23 -0.57 -0.31
N VAL A 6 -18.66 -0.23 -1.47
CA VAL A 6 -18.22 1.15 -1.74
C VAL A 6 -19.42 2.08 -1.73
N ASN A 7 -20.54 1.68 -2.34
CA ASN A 7 -21.76 2.48 -2.28
C ASN A 7 -22.36 2.52 -0.86
N SER A 8 -22.24 1.48 -0.04
CA SER A 8 -22.74 1.54 1.35
C SER A 8 -21.85 2.39 2.25
N VAL A 9 -20.54 2.34 2.09
CA VAL A 9 -19.58 3.21 2.80
C VAL A 9 -19.76 4.65 2.35
N SER A 10 -19.87 4.92 1.04
CA SER A 10 -20.21 6.26 0.53
C SER A 10 -21.53 6.73 1.11
N LYS A 11 -22.59 5.92 1.07
CA LYS A 11 -23.89 6.27 1.68
C LYS A 11 -23.81 6.48 3.19
N THR A 12 -22.94 5.74 3.89
CA THR A 12 -22.76 5.87 5.34
C THR A 12 -21.99 7.14 5.68
N LEU A 13 -20.96 7.47 4.90
CA LEU A 13 -20.22 8.72 4.99
C LEU A 13 -21.12 9.91 4.63
N ASP A 14 -21.91 9.80 3.55
CA ASP A 14 -22.93 10.78 3.16
C ASP A 14 -23.97 10.97 4.26
N LYS A 15 -24.33 9.92 5.00
CA LYS A 15 -25.25 10.01 6.14
C LYS A 15 -24.58 10.64 7.38
N LEU A 16 -23.34 10.27 7.69
CA LEU A 16 -22.58 10.76 8.85
C LEU A 16 -22.17 12.23 8.69
N TYR A 17 -21.78 12.63 7.50
CA TYR A 17 -21.33 14.00 7.21
C TYR A 17 -22.43 14.86 6.58
N GLY A 18 -23.46 14.28 5.97
CA GLY A 18 -24.51 15.03 5.26
C GLY A 18 -25.45 15.82 6.17
N GLU A 19 -25.80 15.32 7.36
CA GLU A 19 -26.58 16.11 8.32
C GLU A 19 -25.77 17.28 8.92
N PRO A 20 -24.53 17.06 9.40
CA PRO A 20 -23.65 18.16 9.81
C PRO A 20 -23.39 19.18 8.70
N LEU A 21 -23.23 18.73 7.45
CA LEU A 21 -23.08 19.58 6.27
C LEU A 21 -24.30 20.47 6.05
N LYS A 22 -25.51 19.92 6.08
CA LYS A 22 -26.76 20.70 5.94
C LYS A 22 -26.97 21.68 7.09
N GLN A 23 -26.64 21.27 8.31
CA GLN A 23 -26.69 22.16 9.48
C GLN A 23 -25.70 23.32 9.34
N LEU A 24 -24.50 23.03 8.82
CA LEU A 24 -23.51 24.06 8.54
C LEU A 24 -23.92 24.98 7.39
N GLU A 25 -24.47 24.47 6.30
CA GLU A 25 -25.05 25.27 5.21
C GLU A 25 -26.17 26.19 5.72
N THR A 26 -27.02 25.68 6.62
CA THR A 26 -28.08 26.46 7.26
C THR A 26 -27.50 27.56 8.15
N LEU A 27 -26.46 27.24 8.94
CA LEU A 27 -25.74 28.20 9.77
C LEU A 27 -25.06 29.28 8.90
N ILE A 28 -24.38 28.89 7.82
CA ILE A 28 -23.75 29.80 6.85
C ILE A 28 -24.81 30.72 6.23
N GLY A 29 -25.96 30.17 5.84
CA GLY A 29 -27.08 30.96 5.30
C GLY A 29 -27.62 31.98 6.30
N ALA A 30 -27.62 31.66 7.60
CA ALA A 30 -28.13 32.53 8.66
C ALA A 30 -27.13 33.61 9.11
N THR A 31 -25.82 33.29 9.16
CA THR A 31 -24.77 34.19 9.68
C THR A 31 -23.99 34.90 8.58
N GLY A 32 -24.10 34.44 7.33
CA GLY A 32 -23.30 34.88 6.19
C GLY A 32 -21.86 34.37 6.19
N LEU A 33 -21.43 33.62 7.21
CA LEU A 33 -20.04 33.15 7.38
C LEU A 33 -20.00 31.71 7.94
N PRO A 34 -19.09 30.85 7.47
CA PRO A 34 -18.90 29.49 8.01
C PRO A 34 -18.10 29.50 9.32
N VAL A 35 -18.57 30.26 10.30
CA VAL A 35 -17.89 30.46 11.58
C VAL A 35 -18.84 30.14 12.73
N TYR A 36 -18.41 29.26 13.65
CA TYR A 36 -19.11 29.02 14.92
C TYR A 36 -18.21 29.35 16.11
N LYS A 37 -18.82 29.61 17.27
CA LYS A 37 -18.10 29.88 18.51
C LYS A 37 -17.89 28.57 19.25
N ASP A 38 -16.64 28.23 19.55
CA ASP A 38 -16.31 27.03 20.32
C ASP A 38 -16.93 27.12 21.73
N PRO A 39 -17.77 26.15 22.14
CA PRO A 39 -18.46 26.21 23.44
C PRO A 39 -17.51 26.23 24.65
N LYS A 40 -16.29 25.71 24.51
CA LYS A 40 -15.34 25.57 25.62
C LYS A 40 -14.42 26.78 25.76
N SER A 41 -13.87 27.28 24.66
CA SER A 41 -12.88 28.37 24.64
C SER A 41 -13.46 29.72 24.23
N GLY A 42 -14.65 29.74 23.62
CA GLY A 42 -15.26 30.95 23.06
C GLY A 42 -14.56 31.46 21.80
N ALA A 43 -13.58 30.74 21.25
CA ALA A 43 -12.90 31.10 20.01
C ALA A 43 -13.84 30.99 18.81
N LEU A 44 -13.67 31.87 17.83
CA LEU A 44 -14.34 31.76 16.53
C LEU A 44 -13.59 30.71 15.68
N LEU A 45 -14.29 29.67 15.27
CA LEU A 45 -13.76 28.58 14.45
C LEU A 45 -14.38 28.60 13.06
N TRP A 46 -13.52 28.67 12.04
CA TRP A 46 -13.91 28.50 10.65
C TRP A 46 -14.13 27.02 10.34
N VAL A 47 -15.29 26.67 9.77
CA VAL A 47 -15.62 25.30 9.39
C VAL A 47 -15.64 25.17 7.89
N ASP A 48 -14.69 24.40 7.38
CA ASP A 48 -14.62 24.02 5.99
C ASP A 48 -14.86 22.51 5.89
N VAL A 49 -15.84 22.11 5.08
CA VAL A 49 -16.25 20.70 4.93
C VAL A 49 -16.11 20.25 3.47
N ARG A 50 -15.26 20.91 2.70
CA ARG A 50 -14.93 20.47 1.34
C ARG A 50 -14.34 19.06 1.37
N GLU A 51 -14.90 18.15 0.58
CA GLU A 51 -14.27 16.85 0.32
C GLU A 51 -12.92 17.06 -0.39
N LEU A 52 -11.82 16.79 0.30
CA LEU A 52 -10.50 16.77 -0.31
C LEU A 52 -10.30 15.45 -1.08
N ARG A 53 -10.66 15.43 -2.37
CA ARG A 53 -10.38 14.28 -3.24
C ARG A 53 -8.92 14.26 -3.65
N LEU A 54 -8.11 13.55 -2.88
CA LEU A 54 -6.68 13.36 -3.17
C LEU A 54 -6.49 12.39 -4.35
N ARG A 55 -5.93 12.90 -5.45
CA ARG A 55 -5.41 12.08 -6.55
C ARG A 55 -3.90 12.26 -6.61
N PHE A 56 -3.16 11.19 -6.34
CA PHE A 56 -1.70 11.23 -6.39
C PHE A 56 -1.22 10.85 -7.79
N THR A 57 -0.47 11.75 -8.41
CA THR A 57 0.29 11.47 -9.65
C THR A 57 1.77 11.58 -9.30
N LEU A 58 2.38 10.45 -8.98
CA LEU A 58 3.79 10.37 -8.59
C LEU A 58 4.62 9.88 -9.77
N SER A 59 5.72 10.58 -10.08
CA SER A 59 6.66 10.12 -11.10
C SER A 59 7.44 8.91 -10.61
N VAL A 60 7.42 7.83 -11.39
CA VAL A 60 8.19 6.60 -11.14
C VAL A 60 9.37 6.45 -12.12
N ASN A 61 9.74 7.51 -12.84
CA ASN A 61 10.75 7.46 -13.90
C ASN A 61 12.10 6.90 -13.43
N LYS A 62 12.56 7.30 -12.24
CA LYS A 62 13.83 6.84 -11.67
C LYS A 62 13.87 5.32 -11.37
N ILE A 63 12.70 4.69 -11.25
CA ILE A 63 12.56 3.25 -11.03
C ILE A 63 11.84 2.56 -12.19
N ALA A 64 11.82 3.14 -13.39
CA ALA A 64 11.12 2.58 -14.56
C ALA A 64 11.51 1.12 -14.82
N LYS A 65 12.81 0.78 -14.67
CA LYS A 65 13.32 -0.58 -14.81
C LYS A 65 12.63 -1.58 -13.88
N PHE A 66 12.24 -1.18 -12.67
CA PHE A 66 11.48 -2.03 -11.75
C PHE A 66 10.11 -2.36 -12.33
N VAL A 67 9.40 -1.34 -12.85
CA VAL A 67 8.07 -1.50 -13.45
C VAL A 67 8.14 -2.36 -14.71
N ASP A 68 9.16 -2.16 -15.55
CA ASP A 68 9.37 -2.97 -16.74
C ASP A 68 9.74 -4.41 -16.38
N GLY A 69 10.58 -4.61 -15.36
CA GLY A 69 10.87 -5.94 -14.80
C GLY A 69 9.60 -6.66 -14.36
N LEU A 70 8.71 -5.98 -13.63
CA LEU A 70 7.42 -6.57 -13.22
C LEU A 70 6.59 -7.00 -14.43
N ARG A 71 6.55 -6.20 -15.51
CA ARG A 71 5.85 -6.56 -16.76
C ARG A 71 6.45 -7.79 -17.45
N GLU A 72 7.74 -8.01 -17.27
CA GLU A 72 8.46 -9.20 -17.76
C GLU A 72 8.37 -10.40 -16.80
N GLY A 73 7.62 -10.31 -15.71
CA GLY A 73 7.52 -11.38 -14.71
C GLY A 73 8.77 -11.50 -13.82
N LYS A 74 9.57 -10.44 -13.72
CA LYS A 74 10.82 -10.39 -12.93
C LYS A 74 10.69 -9.40 -11.78
N LEU A 75 11.26 -9.75 -10.63
CA LEU A 75 11.37 -8.83 -9.51
C LEU A 75 12.80 -8.31 -9.41
N LEU A 76 13.00 -7.02 -9.63
CA LEU A 76 14.34 -6.42 -9.61
C LEU A 76 14.67 -5.75 -8.27
N TYR A 77 15.95 -5.78 -7.93
CA TYR A 77 16.55 -5.01 -6.85
C TYR A 77 17.77 -4.24 -7.37
N THR A 78 18.32 -3.36 -6.53
CA THR A 78 19.48 -2.53 -6.91
C THR A 78 20.68 -2.77 -6.01
N VAL A 79 21.88 -2.74 -6.59
CA VAL A 79 23.17 -2.77 -5.90
C VAL A 79 23.93 -1.48 -6.21
N CYS A 80 24.36 -0.76 -5.17
CA CYS A 80 25.21 0.40 -5.36
C CYS A 80 26.60 -0.05 -5.83
N LYS A 81 27.05 0.40 -7.01
CA LYS A 81 28.37 0.02 -7.53
C LYS A 81 29.53 0.61 -6.73
N ARG A 82 29.29 1.70 -6.00
CA ARG A 82 30.31 2.37 -5.19
C ARG A 82 30.57 1.69 -3.85
N CYS A 83 29.54 1.23 -3.15
CA CYS A 83 29.66 0.71 -1.78
C CYS A 83 29.11 -0.71 -1.58
N GLY A 84 28.60 -1.34 -2.65
CA GLY A 84 28.08 -2.71 -2.64
C GLY A 84 26.75 -2.89 -1.90
N ALA A 85 26.15 -1.83 -1.34
CA ALA A 85 24.90 -1.91 -0.62
C ALA A 85 23.75 -2.33 -1.55
N LYS A 86 22.94 -3.29 -1.10
CA LYS A 86 21.81 -3.85 -1.85
C LYS A 86 20.49 -3.33 -1.28
N TYR A 87 19.52 -3.05 -2.15
CA TYR A 87 18.24 -2.49 -1.74
C TYR A 87 17.07 -3.15 -2.45
N PHE A 88 16.11 -3.57 -1.63
CA PHE A 88 14.76 -3.89 -2.02
C PHE A 88 13.79 -3.21 -1.02
N PRO A 89 12.78 -2.43 -1.46
CA PRO A 89 12.52 -2.02 -2.85
C PRO A 89 13.71 -1.29 -3.49
N PRO A 90 13.88 -1.37 -4.82
CA PRO A 90 15.03 -0.79 -5.50
C PRO A 90 15.13 0.71 -5.29
N GLN A 91 16.35 1.21 -5.15
CA GLN A 91 16.66 2.63 -4.95
C GLN A 91 17.43 3.14 -6.16
N ALA A 92 17.00 4.26 -6.74
CA ALA A 92 17.71 4.90 -7.84
C ALA A 92 18.98 5.62 -7.39
N ASP A 93 19.02 6.06 -6.13
CA ASP A 93 20.14 6.73 -5.50
C ASP A 93 20.47 6.02 -4.18
N CYS A 94 21.73 5.71 -3.93
CA CYS A 94 22.14 4.98 -2.73
C CYS A 94 21.95 5.83 -1.46
N PRO A 95 21.11 5.43 -0.49
CA PRO A 95 20.92 6.18 0.75
C PRO A 95 22.20 6.29 1.59
N ARG A 96 23.10 5.29 1.50
CA ARG A 96 24.33 5.19 2.30
C ARG A 96 25.44 6.12 1.83
N CYS A 97 25.70 6.19 0.52
CA CYS A 97 26.84 6.96 -0.03
C CYS A 97 26.44 8.03 -1.05
N LYS A 98 25.14 8.21 -1.29
CA LYS A 98 24.54 9.22 -2.18
C LYS A 98 24.93 9.11 -3.66
N ALA A 99 25.58 8.01 -4.07
CA ALA A 99 25.87 7.73 -5.47
C ALA A 99 24.61 7.27 -6.21
N SER A 100 24.46 7.70 -7.46
CA SER A 100 23.38 7.28 -8.37
C SER A 100 23.78 6.13 -9.31
N ASP A 101 25.03 5.66 -9.25
CA ASP A 101 25.49 4.51 -10.04
C ASP A 101 25.04 3.20 -9.38
N MET A 102 23.83 2.78 -9.78
CA MET A 102 23.15 1.60 -9.29
C MET A 102 23.10 0.53 -10.38
N GLU A 103 23.52 -0.68 -10.04
CA GLU A 103 23.35 -1.88 -10.86
C GLU A 103 21.98 -2.52 -10.55
N TRP A 104 21.26 -2.93 -11.59
CA TRP A 104 19.96 -3.60 -11.45
C TRP A 104 20.16 -5.11 -11.60
N ARG A 105 19.60 -5.87 -10.67
CA ARG A 105 19.71 -7.34 -10.64
C ARG A 105 18.35 -7.96 -10.39
N GLU A 106 18.15 -9.15 -10.93
CA GLU A 106 16.95 -9.96 -10.67
C GLU A 106 17.09 -10.66 -9.31
N THR A 107 15.99 -10.69 -8.58
CA THR A 107 15.89 -11.33 -7.26
C THR A 107 15.93 -12.84 -7.42
N SER A 108 16.56 -13.55 -6.49
CA SER A 108 16.54 -15.01 -6.48
C SER A 108 15.12 -15.55 -6.38
N PRO A 109 14.78 -16.66 -7.06
CA PRO A 109 13.39 -17.12 -7.18
C PRO A 109 12.82 -17.76 -5.90
N VAL A 110 13.68 -18.10 -4.93
CA VAL A 110 13.30 -18.77 -3.69
C VAL A 110 13.99 -18.11 -2.50
N GLY A 111 13.21 -17.85 -1.45
CA GLY A 111 13.68 -17.38 -0.15
C GLY A 111 13.19 -18.26 1.00
N GLU A 112 13.38 -17.79 2.22
CA GLU A 112 13.01 -18.49 3.45
C GLU A 112 12.03 -17.68 4.28
N LEU A 113 10.90 -18.27 4.67
CA LEU A 113 9.88 -17.60 5.48
C LEU A 113 10.41 -17.28 6.87
N ILE A 114 10.48 -16.00 7.23
CA ILE A 114 10.85 -15.56 8.58
C ILE A 114 9.63 -15.64 9.49
N THR A 115 8.52 -15.02 9.07
CA THR A 115 7.29 -14.91 9.85
C THR A 115 6.11 -14.58 8.94
N TRP A 116 4.88 -14.78 9.43
CA TRP A 116 3.65 -14.43 8.73
C TRP A 116 2.56 -14.04 9.72
N THR A 117 1.53 -13.37 9.20
CA THR A 117 0.30 -13.05 9.92
C THR A 117 -0.90 -13.18 8.99
N VAL A 118 -2.07 -13.42 9.57
CA VAL A 118 -3.35 -13.43 8.85
C VAL A 118 -4.03 -12.08 9.04
N ILE A 119 -4.43 -11.46 7.94
CA ILE A 119 -5.17 -10.19 7.97
C ILE A 119 -6.67 -10.49 7.95
N ASN A 120 -7.27 -10.49 9.13
CA ASN A 120 -8.72 -10.68 9.32
C ASN A 120 -9.48 -9.35 9.38
N VAL A 121 -8.84 -8.28 9.90
CA VAL A 121 -9.39 -6.92 9.93
C VAL A 121 -8.71 -6.10 8.84
N LYS A 122 -9.47 -5.74 7.79
CA LYS A 122 -8.93 -5.18 6.56
C LYS A 122 -9.27 -3.70 6.44
N PRO A 123 -8.37 -2.87 5.88
CA PRO A 123 -8.75 -1.53 5.45
C PRO A 123 -9.83 -1.60 4.36
N ALA A 124 -10.64 -0.55 4.24
CA ALA A 124 -11.75 -0.49 3.29
C ALA A 124 -11.32 -0.79 1.84
N SER A 125 -10.12 -0.38 1.44
CA SER A 125 -9.59 -0.66 0.10
C SER A 125 -9.32 -2.13 -0.19
N PHE A 126 -9.17 -2.98 0.84
CA PHE A 126 -8.92 -4.42 0.72
C PHE A 126 -10.08 -5.27 1.25
N SER A 127 -11.22 -4.66 1.61
CA SER A 127 -12.35 -5.37 2.22
C SER A 127 -13.02 -6.41 1.29
N HIS A 128 -12.77 -6.31 -0.01
CA HIS A 128 -13.28 -7.23 -1.02
C HIS A 128 -12.49 -8.55 -1.10
N HIS A 129 -11.30 -8.62 -0.48
CA HIS A 129 -10.53 -9.86 -0.40
C HIS A 129 -11.01 -10.72 0.77
N ALA A 130 -10.90 -12.05 0.60
CA ALA A 130 -10.96 -12.98 1.72
C ALA A 130 -9.81 -12.73 2.71
N ASP A 131 -9.83 -13.36 3.88
CA ASP A 131 -8.70 -13.26 4.81
C ASP A 131 -7.43 -13.77 4.11
N TYR A 132 -6.36 -12.98 4.19
CA TYR A 132 -5.14 -13.22 3.43
C TYR A 132 -3.92 -13.24 4.34
N VAL A 133 -2.89 -13.95 3.91
CA VAL A 133 -1.63 -14.06 4.64
C VAL A 133 -0.65 -13.03 4.10
N VAL A 134 0.01 -12.32 5.01
CA VAL A 134 1.19 -11.51 4.70
C VAL A 134 2.38 -12.12 5.40
N GLY A 135 3.46 -12.34 4.66
CA GLY A 135 4.69 -12.93 5.15
C GLY A 135 5.90 -12.04 4.89
N ILE A 136 6.94 -12.27 5.70
CA ILE A 136 8.27 -11.71 5.48
C ILE A 136 9.19 -12.86 5.09
N VAL A 137 9.76 -12.79 3.89
CA VAL A 137 10.66 -13.81 3.34
C VAL A 137 12.07 -13.25 3.26
N LYS A 138 13.04 -13.95 3.87
CA LYS A 138 14.47 -13.69 3.74
C LYS A 138 14.96 -14.18 2.40
N MET A 139 15.42 -13.27 1.56
CA MET A 139 16.01 -13.63 0.27
C MET A 139 17.51 -13.92 0.42
N PRO A 140 18.06 -14.88 -0.33
CA PRO A 140 19.50 -15.14 -0.35
C PRO A 140 20.30 -13.93 -0.87
N ASP A 141 19.63 -13.02 -1.59
CA ASP A 141 20.21 -11.76 -2.07
C ASP A 141 20.65 -10.81 -0.94
N GLY A 142 20.16 -11.00 0.29
CA GLY A 142 20.58 -10.25 1.49
C GLY A 142 19.59 -9.21 2.00
N PHE A 143 18.32 -9.29 1.60
CA PHE A 143 17.23 -8.44 2.07
C PHE A 143 15.97 -9.27 2.34
N ASN A 144 15.00 -8.65 3.01
CA ASN A 144 13.70 -9.26 3.27
C ASN A 144 12.64 -8.67 2.34
N ILE A 145 11.72 -9.51 1.87
CA ILE A 145 10.55 -9.08 1.11
C ILE A 145 9.31 -9.33 1.95
N THR A 146 8.53 -8.27 2.17
CA THR A 146 7.17 -8.38 2.70
C THR A 146 6.20 -8.46 1.53
N ALA A 147 5.44 -9.54 1.45
CA ALA A 147 4.44 -9.73 0.40
C ALA A 147 3.33 -10.67 0.87
N TRP A 148 2.29 -10.83 0.04
CA TRP A 148 1.27 -11.84 0.28
C TRP A 148 1.86 -13.24 0.19
N VAL A 149 1.28 -14.17 0.94
CA VAL A 149 1.60 -15.60 0.88
C VAL A 149 0.36 -16.37 0.49
N GLU A 150 0.46 -17.11 -0.61
CA GLU A 150 -0.55 -18.04 -1.09
C GLU A 150 -0.32 -19.42 -0.44
N ALA A 151 -0.88 -19.61 0.74
CA ALA A 151 -0.87 -20.89 1.47
C ALA A 151 -1.96 -20.90 2.55
N ASP A 152 -2.34 -22.10 3.01
CA ASP A 152 -3.11 -22.23 4.26
C ASP A 152 -2.21 -21.79 5.45
N PRO A 153 -2.63 -20.79 6.25
CA PRO A 153 -1.88 -20.31 7.41
C PRO A 153 -1.48 -21.42 8.39
N LYS A 154 -2.26 -22.50 8.50
CA LYS A 154 -1.99 -23.63 9.41
C LYS A 154 -0.81 -24.49 8.97
N THR A 155 -0.48 -24.44 7.67
CA THR A 155 0.63 -25.20 7.09
C THR A 155 1.95 -24.45 7.14
N LEU A 156 1.91 -23.13 7.34
CA LEU A 156 3.09 -22.28 7.34
C LEU A 156 3.92 -22.48 8.62
N LYS A 157 5.25 -22.45 8.46
CA LYS A 157 6.25 -22.54 9.52
C LYS A 157 7.45 -21.64 9.20
N PRO A 158 8.10 -21.03 10.19
CA PRO A 158 9.36 -20.33 9.95
C PRO A 158 10.38 -21.31 9.35
N GLY A 159 11.22 -20.83 8.45
CA GLY A 159 12.21 -21.65 7.75
C GLY A 159 11.70 -22.33 6.47
N MET A 160 10.39 -22.28 6.16
CA MET A 160 9.86 -22.84 4.92
C MET A 160 10.43 -22.13 3.70
N LYS A 161 10.73 -22.89 2.64
CA LYS A 161 11.14 -22.33 1.36
C LYS A 161 9.93 -21.76 0.64
N MET A 162 10.07 -20.52 0.18
CA MET A 162 9.01 -19.75 -0.44
C MET A 162 9.45 -19.32 -1.83
N ARG A 163 8.69 -19.71 -2.85
CA ARG A 163 8.90 -19.31 -4.23
C ARG A 163 8.24 -17.97 -4.51
N LEU A 164 9.02 -17.06 -5.08
CA LEU A 164 8.56 -15.77 -5.55
C LEU A 164 7.81 -15.92 -6.87
N LEU A 165 6.67 -15.25 -7.00
CA LEU A 165 5.88 -15.15 -8.20
C LEU A 165 5.67 -13.67 -8.54
N VAL A 166 5.69 -13.34 -9.82
CA VAL A 166 5.45 -12.00 -10.35
C VAL A 166 4.47 -12.13 -11.51
N ASP A 167 3.22 -11.73 -11.28
CA ASP A 167 2.14 -11.80 -12.27
C ASP A 167 0.93 -10.97 -11.78
N ARG A 168 -0.19 -11.05 -12.47
CA ARG A 168 -1.50 -10.62 -11.99
C ARG A 168 -2.03 -11.66 -11.00
N ARG A 169 -2.17 -11.26 -9.74
CA ARG A 169 -2.78 -12.13 -8.73
C ARG A 169 -4.27 -12.31 -9.03
N PRO A 170 -4.85 -13.50 -8.83
CA PRO A 170 -6.29 -13.70 -9.02
C PRO A 170 -7.13 -12.69 -8.23
N GLY A 171 -8.09 -12.06 -8.90
CA GLY A 171 -8.96 -11.02 -8.32
C GLY A 171 -8.38 -9.61 -8.33
N GLU A 172 -7.12 -9.42 -8.76
CA GLU A 172 -6.50 -8.11 -8.96
C GLU A 172 -6.27 -7.84 -10.45
N ASN A 173 -6.46 -6.58 -10.87
CA ASN A 173 -6.28 -6.15 -12.27
C ASN A 173 -4.91 -5.52 -12.54
N TYR A 174 -3.95 -5.66 -11.63
CA TYR A 174 -2.61 -5.10 -11.77
C TYR A 174 -1.53 -6.14 -11.46
N ILE A 175 -0.34 -5.92 -12.01
CA ILE A 175 0.81 -6.82 -11.80
C ILE A 175 1.38 -6.57 -10.42
N THR A 176 1.66 -7.65 -9.71
CA THR A 176 2.19 -7.64 -8.36
C THR A 176 3.13 -8.83 -8.16
N TYR A 177 3.65 -8.97 -6.94
CA TYR A 177 4.45 -10.12 -6.54
C TYR A 177 3.94 -10.70 -5.23
N TRP A 178 4.09 -12.01 -5.07
CA TRP A 178 3.70 -12.75 -3.87
C TRP A 178 4.52 -14.03 -3.75
N PHE A 179 4.37 -14.73 -2.63
CA PHE A 179 5.04 -15.98 -2.38
C PHE A 179 4.07 -17.14 -2.31
N LYS A 180 4.55 -18.33 -2.64
CA LYS A 180 3.92 -19.61 -2.28
C LYS A 180 4.98 -20.59 -1.74
N PRO A 181 4.62 -21.61 -0.95
CA PRO A 181 5.54 -22.70 -0.61
C PRO A 181 6.20 -23.27 -1.89
N ALA A 182 7.52 -23.47 -1.84
CA ALA A 182 8.36 -23.74 -3.01
C ALA A 182 8.27 -25.15 -3.58
#